data_AF-A0AAN6TYA6-F1
#
_entry.id   AF-A0AAN6TYA6-F1
#
_cell.length_a   1.000
_cell.length_b   1.000
_cell.length_c   1.000
_cell.angle_alpha   90.00
_cell.angle_beta   90.00
_cell.angle_gamma   90.00
#
_symmetry.space_group_name_H-M   'P 1'
#
loop_
_entity.id
_entity.type
_entity.pdbx_description
1 polymer ?
#
loop_
_entity_poly.entity_id
_entity_poly.type
_entity_poly.pdbx_seq_one_letter_code
_entity_poly.pdbx_strand_id
1 'polypeptide(L)'
;YFIDADPALFEHILRYLRRGIFPLFFDVVKGHDYHLWVSLLEEARYFQIPRLENWLERKRYLDAVQVAHTADQYHDDYSSWAYLKVPSGVTVEHYPQWTIRKVYICPRGIPGHRGSPMSCGRRCAAAQGDNDDIHEEEPYLKMLVLKKTVTLRPEVCVARDI
;
A
#
# COMPACT_ATOMS: atom_id res chain seq x y z
N TYR A 1 -43.59 19.47 7.01
CA TYR A 1 -43.43 18.30 7.89
C TYR A 1 -42.25 18.54 8.81
N PHE A 2 -42.35 18.13 10.07
CA PHE A 2 -41.24 18.08 11.03
C PHE A 2 -40.83 16.61 11.18
N ILE A 3 -39.53 16.34 11.14
CA ILE A 3 -38.94 15.01 11.32
C ILE A 3 -37.96 15.15 12.48
N ASP A 4 -38.18 14.37 13.54
CA ASP A 4 -37.32 14.33 14.72
C ASP A 4 -36.18 13.32 14.50
N ALA A 5 -35.18 13.73 13.71
CA ALA A 5 -34.01 12.91 13.37
C ALA A 5 -32.76 13.78 13.34
N ASP A 6 -31.58 13.15 13.43
CA ASP A 6 -30.32 13.86 13.26
C ASP A 6 -30.23 14.45 11.84
N PRO A 7 -30.19 15.79 11.69
CA PRO A 7 -30.19 16.42 10.37
C PRO A 7 -28.97 16.03 9.52
N ALA A 8 -27.82 15.73 10.13
CA ALA A 8 -26.61 15.34 9.41
C ALA A 8 -26.73 13.93 8.82
N LEU A 9 -27.27 12.98 9.59
CA LEU A 9 -27.49 11.61 9.11
C LEU A 9 -28.63 11.55 8.08
N PHE A 10 -29.69 12.33 8.32
CA PHE A 10 -30.85 12.38 7.43
C PHE A 10 -30.48 12.85 6.02
N GLU A 11 -29.47 13.71 5.88
CA GLU A 11 -28.96 14.11 4.57
C GLU A 11 -28.49 12.89 3.74
N HIS A 12 -27.81 11.93 4.37
CA HIS A 12 -27.35 10.72 3.70
C HIS A 12 -28.51 9.82 3.27
N ILE A 13 -29.55 9.71 4.11
CA ILE A 13 -30.79 9.01 3.78
C ILE A 13 -31.44 9.63 2.53
N LEU A 14 -31.61 10.96 2.51
CA LEU A 14 -32.22 11.66 1.37
C LEU A 14 -31.41 11.51 0.08
N ARG A 15 -30.07 11.58 0.17
CA ARG A 15 -29.19 11.39 -0.99
C ARG A 15 -29.35 9.97 -1.56
N TYR A 16 -29.40 8.96 -0.71
CA TYR A 16 -29.66 7.58 -1.11
C TYR A 16 -31.03 7.44 -1.79
N LEU A 17 -32.11 7.92 -1.16
CA LEU A 17 -33.47 7.79 -1.70
C LEU A 17 -33.64 8.50 -3.06
N ARG A 18 -32.93 9.61 -3.29
CA ARG A 18 -33.00 10.35 -4.56
C ARG A 18 -32.20 9.73 -5.70
N ARG A 19 -31.11 9.03 -5.40
CA ARG A 19 -30.12 8.61 -6.41
C ARG A 19 -29.94 7.10 -6.50
N GLY A 20 -30.40 6.33 -5.51
CA GLY A 20 -30.10 4.91 -5.40
C GLY A 20 -28.60 4.66 -5.24
N ILE A 21 -27.86 5.57 -4.61
CA ILE A 21 -26.42 5.42 -4.40
C ILE A 21 -26.19 5.25 -2.89
N PHE A 22 -25.64 4.10 -2.49
CA PHE A 22 -25.21 3.86 -1.13
C PHE A 22 -24.10 4.85 -0.76
N PRO A 23 -24.13 5.43 0.45
CA PRO A 23 -23.08 6.35 0.88
C PRO A 23 -21.73 5.66 0.92
N LEU A 24 -20.66 6.45 0.87
CA LEU A 24 -19.28 6.00 1.03
C LEU A 24 -18.54 6.92 1.99
N PHE A 25 -18.34 6.44 3.22
CA PHE A 25 -17.58 7.13 4.26
C PHE A 25 -16.20 6.49 4.38
N PHE A 26 -15.30 6.94 3.51
CA PHE A 26 -13.92 6.46 3.47
C PHE A 26 -12.96 7.62 3.19
N ASP A 27 -11.89 7.66 3.96
CA ASP A 27 -10.75 8.56 3.78
C ASP A 27 -9.47 7.74 3.58
N VAL A 28 -8.59 8.16 2.67
CA VAL A 28 -7.37 7.40 2.32
C VAL A 28 -6.41 7.27 3.52
N VAL A 29 -6.43 8.25 4.42
CA VAL A 29 -5.58 8.32 5.61
C VAL A 29 -6.27 7.70 6.81
N LYS A 30 -7.51 8.09 7.10
CA LYS A 30 -8.24 7.67 8.30
C LYS A 30 -8.96 6.31 8.15
N GLY A 31 -9.21 5.87 6.92
CA GLY A 31 -9.99 4.68 6.63
C GLY A 31 -11.50 4.92 6.68
N HIS A 32 -12.25 3.88 7.01
CA HIS A 32 -13.71 3.95 7.14
C HIS A 32 -14.14 4.65 8.42
N ASP A 33 -15.17 5.49 8.33
CA ASP A 33 -15.85 6.04 9.50
C ASP A 33 -16.88 5.04 10.05
N TYR A 34 -16.40 4.12 10.90
CA TYR A 34 -17.24 3.08 11.50
C TYR A 34 -18.35 3.63 12.39
N HIS A 35 -18.14 4.78 13.03
CA HIS A 35 -19.18 5.42 13.82
C HIS A 35 -20.32 5.86 12.91
N LEU A 36 -20.01 6.56 11.83
CA LEU A 36 -21.01 7.05 10.87
C LEU A 36 -21.78 5.90 10.18
N TRP A 37 -21.12 4.77 9.92
CA TRP A 37 -21.79 3.57 9.41
C TRP A 37 -22.83 3.01 10.37
N VAL A 38 -22.50 2.92 11.67
CA VAL A 38 -23.43 2.40 12.69
C VAL A 38 -24.57 3.39 12.91
N SER A 39 -24.29 4.68 13.00
CA SER A 39 -25.32 5.71 13.15
C SER A 39 -26.30 5.70 11.96
N LEU A 40 -25.80 5.59 10.74
CA LEU A 40 -26.66 5.53 9.56
C LEU A 40 -27.49 4.24 9.48
N LEU A 41 -26.99 3.12 10.02
CA LEU A 41 -27.74 1.87 10.08
C LEU A 41 -28.97 2.02 10.98
N GLU A 42 -28.83 2.65 12.14
CA GLU A 42 -29.98 2.92 13.02
C GLU A 42 -31.00 3.86 12.38
N GLU A 43 -30.55 4.88 11.65
CA GLU A 43 -31.45 5.75 10.88
C GLU A 43 -32.17 4.99 9.76
N ALA A 44 -31.47 4.10 9.03
CA ALA A 44 -32.07 3.27 8.00
C ALA A 44 -33.15 2.32 8.58
N ARG A 45 -32.95 1.80 9.79
CA ARG A 45 -33.93 1.00 10.54
C ARG A 45 -35.12 1.85 10.98
N TYR A 46 -34.85 3.03 11.56
CA TYR A 46 -35.89 3.95 12.00
C TYR A 46 -36.83 4.36 10.86
N PHE A 47 -36.27 4.72 9.70
CA PHE A 47 -37.03 5.07 8.50
C PHE A 47 -37.52 3.85 7.69
N GLN A 48 -37.24 2.63 8.16
CA GLN A 48 -37.65 1.37 7.52
C GLN A 48 -37.26 1.32 6.04
N ILE A 49 -35.96 1.44 5.74
CA ILE A 49 -35.40 1.42 4.38
C ILE A 49 -34.64 0.10 4.19
N PRO A 50 -35.32 -1.03 3.87
CA PRO A 50 -34.77 -2.37 4.06
C PRO A 50 -33.55 -2.65 3.19
N ARG A 51 -33.50 -2.01 2.02
CA ARG A 51 -32.38 -2.15 1.08
C ARG A 51 -31.10 -1.45 1.56
N LEU A 52 -31.24 -0.27 2.16
CA LEU A 52 -30.11 0.45 2.76
C LEU A 52 -29.65 -0.25 4.03
N GLU A 53 -30.60 -0.64 4.88
CA GLU A 53 -30.36 -1.46 6.07
C GLU A 53 -29.56 -2.73 5.70
N ASN A 54 -30.05 -3.55 4.76
CA ASN A 54 -29.38 -4.79 4.37
C ASN A 54 -27.95 -4.57 3.85
N TRP A 55 -27.74 -3.49 3.09
CA TRP A 55 -26.41 -3.15 2.57
C TRP A 55 -25.44 -2.75 3.69
N LEU A 56 -25.92 -1.96 4.65
CA LEU A 56 -25.14 -1.51 5.82
C LEU A 56 -24.85 -2.65 6.79
N GLU A 57 -25.85 -3.49 7.11
CA GLU A 57 -25.70 -4.66 8.01
C GLU A 57 -24.67 -5.66 7.47
N ARG A 58 -24.71 -5.92 6.15
CA ARG A 58 -23.75 -6.79 5.47
C ARG A 58 -22.39 -6.15 5.26
N LYS A 59 -22.19 -4.90 5.71
CA LYS A 59 -20.95 -4.12 5.59
C LYS A 59 -20.43 -4.05 4.16
N ARG A 60 -21.33 -3.97 3.18
CA ARG A 60 -20.96 -3.95 1.75
C ARG A 60 -20.11 -2.74 1.35
N TYR A 61 -20.04 -1.71 2.20
CA TYR A 61 -19.08 -0.62 2.06
C TYR A 61 -17.62 -1.09 2.09
N LEU A 62 -17.30 -2.22 2.71
CA LEU A 62 -15.94 -2.79 2.72
C LEU A 62 -15.55 -3.30 1.32
N ASP A 63 -16.51 -3.77 0.53
CA ASP A 63 -16.26 -4.21 -0.85
C ASP A 63 -16.13 -3.04 -1.83
N ALA A 64 -16.61 -1.86 -1.43
CA ALA A 64 -16.55 -0.63 -2.24
C ALA A 64 -15.15 0.00 -2.25
N VAL A 65 -14.26 -0.42 -1.35
CA VAL A 65 -12.89 0.08 -1.25
C VAL A 65 -11.91 -1.10 -1.25
N GLN A 66 -11.08 -1.18 -2.28
CA GLN A 66 -10.01 -2.16 -2.33
C GLN A 66 -8.70 -1.51 -1.91
N VAL A 67 -7.98 -2.15 -0.99
CA VAL A 67 -6.64 -1.73 -0.57
C VAL A 67 -5.64 -2.81 -0.92
N ALA A 68 -4.61 -2.45 -1.69
CA ALA A 68 -3.51 -3.32 -2.06
C ALA A 68 -2.19 -2.77 -1.51
N HIS A 69 -1.29 -3.67 -1.07
CA HIS A 69 0.04 -3.31 -0.60
C HIS A 69 1.10 -4.04 -1.43
N THR A 70 2.13 -3.33 -1.85
CA THR A 70 3.36 -3.93 -2.40
C THR A 70 4.57 -3.46 -1.60
N ALA A 71 5.60 -4.29 -1.56
CA ALA A 71 6.83 -4.04 -0.86
C ALA A 71 7.99 -4.39 -1.78
N ASP A 72 8.78 -3.39 -2.13
CA ASP A 72 9.90 -3.51 -3.06
C ASP A 72 11.20 -3.13 -2.36
N GLN A 73 12.28 -3.83 -2.68
CA GLN A 73 13.59 -3.62 -2.09
C GLN A 73 14.61 -3.21 -3.15
N TYR A 74 15.27 -2.07 -2.92
CA TYR A 74 16.28 -1.52 -3.81
C TYR A 74 17.63 -1.42 -3.10
N HIS A 75 18.69 -1.50 -3.90
CA HIS A 75 20.07 -1.38 -3.48
C HIS A 75 20.76 -0.36 -4.39
N ASP A 76 21.45 0.62 -3.79
CA ASP A 76 22.36 1.58 -4.43
C ASP A 76 21.82 2.46 -5.58
N ASP A 77 20.61 2.20 -6.09
CA ASP A 77 19.97 3.01 -7.13
C ASP A 77 19.08 4.08 -6.49
N TYR A 78 19.61 5.30 -6.43
CA TYR A 78 18.90 6.49 -5.96
C TYR A 78 17.87 7.03 -6.98
N SER A 79 18.01 6.69 -8.26
CA SER A 79 17.29 7.37 -9.34
C SER A 79 15.87 6.86 -9.52
N SER A 80 15.60 5.60 -9.16
CA SER A 80 14.33 4.92 -9.41
C SER A 80 13.22 5.24 -8.39
N TRP A 81 13.54 5.70 -7.18
CA TRP A 81 12.54 6.00 -6.13
C TRP A 81 12.37 7.50 -5.80
N ALA A 82 13.30 8.37 -6.20
CA ALA A 82 13.29 9.78 -5.78
C ALA A 82 12.27 10.70 -6.50
N TYR A 83 11.72 10.28 -7.64
CA TYR A 83 10.80 11.11 -8.45
C TYR A 83 9.57 10.32 -8.93
N LEU A 84 8.64 10.06 -8.02
CA LEU A 84 7.40 9.36 -8.33
C LEU A 84 6.21 10.33 -8.29
N LYS A 85 5.66 10.67 -9.46
CA LYS A 85 4.28 11.14 -9.55
C LYS A 85 3.37 9.93 -9.36
N VAL A 86 2.65 9.89 -8.26
CA VAL A 86 1.71 8.80 -7.96
C VAL A 86 0.27 9.28 -8.04
N PRO A 87 -0.68 8.43 -8.47
CA PRO A 87 -2.11 8.75 -8.38
C PRO A 87 -2.53 9.07 -6.95
N SER A 88 -3.61 9.85 -6.77
CA SER A 88 -4.09 10.27 -5.44
C SER A 88 -4.52 9.12 -4.52
N GLY A 89 -4.89 7.97 -5.09
CA GLY A 89 -5.19 6.75 -4.33
C GLY A 89 -3.94 5.97 -3.89
N VAL A 90 -2.73 6.45 -4.21
CA VAL A 90 -1.49 5.75 -3.92
C VAL A 90 -0.69 6.50 -2.87
N THR A 91 -0.28 5.79 -1.82
CA THR A 91 0.68 6.26 -0.82
C THR A 91 1.96 5.45 -0.96
N VAL A 92 3.10 6.13 -0.94
CA VAL A 92 4.43 5.50 -1.00
C VAL A 92 5.23 5.92 0.22
N GLU A 93 5.78 4.95 0.93
CA GLU A 93 6.61 5.14 2.11
C GLU A 93 8.00 4.57 1.85
N HIS A 94 9.02 5.31 2.27
CA HIS A 94 10.42 4.96 2.04
C HIS A 94 11.10 4.71 3.38
N TYR A 95 11.78 3.57 3.49
CA TYR A 95 12.51 3.17 4.68
C TYR A 95 13.99 2.95 4.31
N PRO A 96 14.80 4.03 4.31
CA PRO A 96 16.23 3.93 4.06
C PRO A 96 16.96 3.31 5.25
N GLN A 97 17.85 2.36 4.96
CA GLN A 97 18.74 1.74 5.94
C GLN A 97 20.16 1.66 5.39
N TRP A 98 21.10 2.31 6.07
CA TRP A 98 22.52 2.10 5.83
C TRP A 98 22.94 0.77 6.46
N THR A 99 23.65 -0.05 5.68
CA THR A 99 24.16 -1.34 6.12
C THR A 99 25.48 -1.65 5.44
N ILE A 100 26.13 -2.73 5.86
CA ILE A 100 27.46 -3.12 5.39
C ILE A 100 27.31 -4.38 4.53
N ARG A 101 27.91 -4.38 3.35
CA ARG A 101 28.11 -5.59 2.54
C ARG A 101 29.58 -5.98 2.54
N LYS A 102 29.83 -7.28 2.44
CA LYS A 102 31.16 -7.82 2.20
C LYS A 102 31.37 -7.97 0.70
N VAL A 103 32.34 -7.25 0.15
CA VAL A 103 32.68 -7.28 -1.27
C VAL A 103 33.95 -8.07 -1.45
N TYR A 104 33.88 -9.14 -2.25
CA TYR A 104 35.04 -9.97 -2.55
C TYR A 104 36.16 -9.16 -3.23
N ILE A 105 37.38 -9.35 -2.76
CA ILE A 105 38.59 -8.75 -3.30
C ILE A 105 39.42 -9.83 -3.97
N CYS A 106 39.73 -9.62 -5.25
CA CYS A 106 40.60 -10.52 -5.99
C CYS A 106 41.99 -10.60 -5.32
N PRO A 107 42.55 -11.81 -5.10
CA PRO A 107 43.89 -12.01 -4.53
C PRO A 107 45.00 -11.30 -5.32
N ARG A 108 44.75 -11.00 -6.60
CA ARG A 108 45.65 -10.28 -7.49
C ARG A 108 45.31 -8.80 -7.69
N GLY A 109 44.30 -8.28 -6.99
CA GLY A 109 43.87 -6.88 -7.08
C GLY A 109 43.32 -6.46 -8.44
N ILE A 110 42.81 -7.39 -9.26
CA ILE A 110 42.27 -7.08 -10.60
C ILE A 110 40.90 -6.40 -10.44
N PRO A 111 40.71 -5.13 -10.87
CA PRO A 111 39.48 -4.39 -10.61
C PRO A 111 38.22 -5.05 -11.20
N GLY A 112 38.31 -5.64 -12.40
CA GLY A 112 37.19 -6.32 -13.05
C GLY A 112 36.75 -7.63 -12.39
N HIS A 113 37.46 -8.11 -11.37
CA HIS A 113 37.08 -9.29 -10.58
C HIS A 113 36.43 -8.93 -9.24
N ARG A 114 36.44 -7.65 -8.85
CA ARG A 114 35.92 -7.19 -7.56
C ARG A 114 34.42 -7.48 -7.44
N GLY A 115 34.01 -8.03 -6.30
CA GLY A 115 32.62 -8.42 -6.04
C GLY A 115 32.15 -9.66 -6.79
N SER A 116 32.98 -10.26 -7.66
CA SER A 116 32.65 -11.45 -8.45
C SER A 116 33.78 -12.49 -8.37
N PRO A 117 33.74 -13.41 -7.39
CA PRO A 117 34.71 -14.50 -7.29
C PRO A 117 34.77 -15.37 -8.55
N MET A 118 33.65 -15.51 -9.26
CA MET A 118 33.56 -16.28 -10.52
C MET A 118 34.40 -15.70 -11.66
N SER A 119 34.77 -14.42 -11.56
CA SER A 119 35.67 -13.78 -12.52
C SER A 119 37.15 -14.19 -12.29
N CYS A 120 37.47 -14.78 -11.14
CA CYS A 120 38.81 -15.28 -10.85
C CYS A 120 39.07 -16.64 -11.52
N GLY A 121 40.18 -16.72 -12.27
CA GLY A 121 40.68 -17.98 -12.84
C GLY A 121 41.82 -18.61 -12.02
N ARG A 122 42.43 -19.69 -12.58
CA ARG A 122 43.54 -20.45 -11.94
C ARG A 122 44.67 -19.58 -11.41
N ARG A 123 45.01 -18.51 -12.12
CA ARG A 123 46.08 -17.57 -11.72
C ARG A 123 45.75 -16.79 -10.44
N CYS A 124 44.47 -16.51 -10.18
CA CYS A 124 44.05 -15.85 -8.94
C CYS A 124 44.02 -16.87 -7.80
N ALA A 125 43.54 -18.09 -8.05
CA ALA A 125 43.58 -19.19 -7.08
C ALA A 125 45.02 -19.52 -6.64
N ALA A 126 45.97 -19.57 -7.58
CA ALA A 126 47.38 -19.77 -7.24
C ALA A 126 47.99 -18.63 -6.39
N ALA A 127 47.53 -17.39 -6.59
CA ALA A 127 47.95 -16.26 -5.75
C ALA A 127 47.29 -16.27 -4.36
N GLN A 128 46.08 -16.83 -4.26
CA GLN A 128 45.38 -17.04 -3.00
C GLN A 128 46.02 -18.16 -2.17
N GLY A 129 46.42 -19.26 -2.83
CA GLY A 129 46.94 -20.45 -2.17
C GLY A 129 45.86 -21.08 -1.29
N ASP A 130 46.23 -21.41 -0.05
CA ASP A 130 45.33 -21.99 0.94
C ASP A 130 44.67 -20.94 1.85
N ASN A 131 44.80 -19.64 1.53
CA ASN A 131 44.19 -18.58 2.31
C ASN A 131 42.69 -18.44 2.02
N ASP A 132 41.95 -17.98 3.03
CA ASP A 132 40.54 -17.65 2.89
C ASP A 132 40.30 -16.46 1.92
N ASP A 133 39.07 -16.34 1.44
CA ASP A 133 38.64 -15.25 0.58
C ASP A 133 38.73 -13.89 1.30
N ILE A 134 39.39 -12.94 0.65
CA ILE A 134 39.51 -11.57 1.16
C ILE A 134 38.25 -10.79 0.80
N HIS A 135 37.69 -10.09 1.79
CA HIS A 135 36.53 -9.25 1.61
C HIS A 135 36.79 -7.85 2.18
N GLU A 136 36.21 -6.85 1.54
CA GLU A 136 36.15 -5.47 2.05
C GLU A 136 34.72 -5.15 2.51
N GLU A 137 34.61 -4.45 3.62
CA GLU A 137 33.33 -4.00 4.15
C GLU A 137 32.98 -2.64 3.55
N GLU A 138 31.89 -2.58 2.78
CA GLU A 138 31.39 -1.34 2.18
C GLU A 138 30.04 -0.95 2.75
N PRO A 139 29.85 0.31 3.17
CA PRO A 139 28.52 0.83 3.45
C PRO A 139 27.72 0.95 2.15
N TYR A 140 26.49 0.47 2.17
CA TYR A 140 25.56 0.60 1.05
C TYR A 140 24.17 0.95 1.57
N LEU A 141 23.36 1.59 0.73
CA LEU A 141 22.00 1.97 1.09
C LEU A 141 21.02 0.89 0.62
N LYS A 142 20.29 0.35 1.58
CA LYS A 142 19.14 -0.50 1.37
C LYS A 142 17.88 0.33 1.49
N MET A 143 16.99 0.27 0.51
CA MET A 143 15.72 0.98 0.52
C MET A 143 14.57 -0.02 0.47
N LEU A 144 13.72 -0.02 1.50
CA LEU A 144 12.41 -0.67 1.42
C LEU A 144 11.37 0.38 1.04
N VAL A 145 10.66 0.14 -0.06
CA VAL A 145 9.58 0.99 -0.54
C VAL A 145 8.27 0.24 -0.33
N LEU A 146 7.40 0.79 0.52
CA LEU A 146 6.05 0.28 0.69
C LEU A 146 5.09 1.13 -0.13
N LYS A 147 4.26 0.49 -0.94
CA LYS A 147 3.24 1.16 -1.74
C LYS A 147 1.87 0.65 -1.36
N LYS A 148 1.02 1.55 -0.87
CA LYS A 148 -0.40 1.30 -0.61
C LYS A 148 -1.21 1.90 -1.75
N THR A 149 -2.07 1.10 -2.38
CA THR A 149 -2.98 1.54 -3.43
C THR A 149 -4.42 1.35 -2.96
N VAL A 150 -5.20 2.42 -2.97
CA VAL A 150 -6.63 2.42 -2.68
C VAL A 150 -7.39 2.63 -3.99
N THR A 151 -8.27 1.69 -4.30
CA THR A 151 -9.14 1.72 -5.47
C THR A 151 -10.59 1.71 -5.03
N LEU A 152 -11.35 2.72 -5.46
CA LEU A 152 -12.79 2.74 -5.25
C LEU A 152 -13.47 1.86 -6.30
N ARG A 153 -14.53 1.17 -5.88
CA ARG A 153 -15.39 0.32 -6.72
C ARG A 153 -16.81 0.89 -6.75
N PRO A 154 -17.07 1.92 -7.58
CA PRO A 154 -18.35 2.64 -7.57
C PRO A 154 -19.55 1.73 -7.84
N GLU A 155 -19.36 0.63 -8.57
CA GLU A 155 -20.41 -0.32 -8.90
C GLU A 155 -21.01 -1.02 -7.66
N VAL A 156 -20.28 -1.10 -6.55
CA VAL A 156 -20.76 -1.66 -5.28
C VAL A 156 -21.70 -0.67 -4.57
N CYS A 157 -21.51 0.63 -4.83
CA CYS A 157 -22.30 1.71 -4.25
C CYS A 157 -23.59 2.00 -5.02
N VAL A 158 -23.84 1.36 -6.16
CA VAL A 158 -25.08 1.58 -6.92
C VAL A 158 -26.13 0.54 -6.50
N ALA A 159 -27.26 1.02 -6.01
CA ALA A 159 -28.44 0.24 -5.76
C ALA A 159 -29.09 -0.10 -7.11
N ARG A 160 -28.60 -1.16 -7.78
CA ARG A 160 -29.23 -1.71 -9.00
C ARG A 160 -30.50 -2.45 -8.66
N ASP A 161 -31.62 -2.03 -9.25
CA ASP A 161 -32.90 -2.73 -9.08
C ASP A 161 -32.75 -4.16 -9.60
N ILE A 162 -33.09 -5.12 -8.74
CA ILE A 162 -33.20 -6.54 -9.08
C ILE A 162 -34.68 -6.82 -9.24
#